data_AF-A0AA38X6X9-F1
#
_entry.id   AF-A0AA38X6X9-F1
#
_cell.length_a   1.000
_cell.length_b   1.000
_cell.length_c   1.000
_cell.angle_alpha   90.00
_cell.angle_beta   90.00
_cell.angle_gamma   90.00
#
_symmetry.space_group_name_H-M   'P 1'
#
loop_
_entity.id
_entity.type
_entity.pdbx_description
1 polymer ?
#
loop_
_entity_poly.entity_id
_entity_poly.type
_entity_poly.pdbx_seq_one_letter_code
_entity_poly.pdbx_strand_id
1 'polypeptide(L)'
;MSTNTWPRPNVRPATGRPGSVSAKSLFLRSRKSVAPAPARTPIDRQPIVPPQVTKPRKSCHSDRRDLNRIQKNQENERQQDSRAELADKFSESLEQYRETLHSQAGSGLNAIENNLTRDLEELAVNVEAHFQKLGEIGEPLQKPFVAEALTKAEPDTDASAARTHEVLLQDSVSEFRKLNEEKGNILRRLWEEWEDAQFEIMSLAVELFGKDSISVVQLQIGNIGPGQQERLDDMLKVAEHAYDESHRDHADFRQDLRSFEESMGQISNKAKKTAKEIHDSHVQKKEDEMRQLTNLIRKITED
;
A
#
# COMPACT_ATOMS: atom_id res chain seq x y z
N MET A 1 26.75 10.41 45.47
CA MET A 1 26.05 10.06 44.21
C MET A 1 27.11 9.94 43.13
N SER A 2 27.53 8.71 42.80
CA SER A 2 28.58 8.45 41.81
C SER A 2 27.95 8.26 40.43
N THR A 3 28.32 9.11 39.48
CA THR A 3 27.91 8.98 38.07
C THR A 3 28.88 8.05 37.36
N ASN A 4 28.36 6.90 36.91
CA ASN A 4 29.08 5.98 36.03
C ASN A 4 29.12 6.53 34.61
N THR A 5 30.32 6.87 34.14
CA THR A 5 30.58 7.28 32.75
C THR A 5 31.15 6.08 32.00
N TRP A 6 30.38 5.52 31.06
CA TRP A 6 30.86 4.49 30.15
C TRP A 6 31.63 5.13 28.97
N PRO A 7 32.76 4.56 28.54
CA PRO A 7 33.50 5.08 27.39
C PRO A 7 32.83 4.63 26.08
N ARG A 8 32.64 5.57 25.15
CA ARG A 8 32.18 5.29 23.79
C ARG A 8 33.32 4.69 22.95
N PRO A 9 33.04 3.70 22.08
CA PRO A 9 34.03 3.18 21.14
C PRO A 9 34.30 4.17 20.00
N ASN A 10 35.58 4.24 19.63
CA ASN A 10 36.15 5.15 18.66
C ASN A 10 35.99 4.55 17.25
N VAL A 11 35.07 5.09 16.45
CA VAL A 11 34.85 4.65 15.06
C VAL A 11 35.71 5.51 14.14
N ARG A 12 36.71 4.88 13.49
CA ARG A 12 37.48 5.50 12.39
C ARG A 12 36.63 5.57 11.12
N PRO A 13 36.69 6.65 10.34
CA PRO A 13 36.04 6.70 9.03
C PRO A 13 36.90 5.99 7.98
N ALA A 14 36.28 5.05 7.27
CA ALA A 14 36.85 4.47 6.05
C ALA A 14 36.66 5.45 4.89
N THR A 15 37.76 5.87 4.28
CA THR A 15 37.79 6.71 3.07
C THR A 15 37.55 5.85 1.84
N GLY A 16 36.28 5.77 1.41
CA GLY A 16 35.88 5.16 0.13
C GLY A 16 35.95 6.15 -1.02
N ARG A 17 36.65 5.79 -2.10
CA ARG A 17 36.62 6.46 -3.41
C ARG A 17 35.23 6.34 -4.06
N PRO A 18 34.70 7.39 -4.73
CA PRO A 18 33.49 7.25 -5.53
C PRO A 18 33.85 6.69 -6.91
N GLY A 19 33.47 5.44 -7.17
CA GLY A 19 33.37 4.89 -8.52
C GLY A 19 32.12 5.44 -9.20
N SER A 20 32.31 6.18 -10.30
CA SER A 20 31.22 6.65 -11.15
C SER A 20 30.57 5.44 -11.82
N VAL A 21 29.31 5.15 -11.50
CA VAL A 21 28.51 4.16 -12.23
C VAL A 21 27.38 4.90 -12.95
N SER A 22 27.50 4.92 -14.27
CA SER A 22 26.50 5.44 -15.21
C SER A 22 25.27 4.53 -15.18
N ALA A 23 24.17 5.00 -14.58
CA ALA A 23 22.88 4.34 -14.67
C ALA A 23 22.17 4.80 -15.96
N LYS A 24 22.28 3.97 -17.00
CA LYS A 24 21.46 4.10 -18.20
C LYS A 24 20.00 3.81 -17.87
N SER A 25 19.14 4.71 -18.36
CA SER A 25 17.70 4.61 -18.50
C SER A 25 17.22 3.18 -18.83
N LEU A 26 16.36 2.64 -17.98
CA LEU A 26 15.53 1.46 -18.25
C LEU A 26 14.07 1.76 -17.86
N PHE A 27 13.49 2.77 -18.50
CA PHE A 27 12.04 2.87 -18.59
C PHE A 27 11.53 1.90 -19.67
N LEU A 28 11.34 0.64 -19.27
CA LEU A 28 10.51 -0.32 -20.00
C LEU A 28 9.54 -0.95 -19.01
N ARG A 29 8.45 -0.22 -18.74
CA ARG A 29 7.26 -0.72 -18.05
C ARG A 29 6.59 -1.74 -18.96
N SER A 30 6.89 -3.02 -18.74
CA SER A 30 6.11 -4.13 -19.25
C SER A 30 4.78 -4.16 -18.49
N ARG A 31 3.72 -3.63 -19.11
CA ARG A 31 2.33 -3.82 -18.62
C ARG A 31 1.91 -5.23 -18.99
N LYS A 32 2.04 -6.17 -18.05
CA LYS A 32 1.37 -7.47 -18.15
C LYS A 32 0.16 -7.48 -17.20
N SER A 33 -0.98 -7.62 -17.86
CA SER A 33 -2.35 -7.76 -17.37
C SER A 33 -2.52 -8.87 -16.33
N VAL A 34 -3.18 -8.56 -15.21
CA VAL A 34 -3.99 -9.52 -14.44
C VAL A 34 -5.26 -8.82 -13.94
N ALA A 35 -6.35 -9.21 -14.59
CA ALA A 35 -7.75 -9.39 -14.17
C ALA A 35 -8.53 -8.34 -13.34
N PRO A 36 -9.86 -8.27 -13.58
CA PRO A 36 -10.67 -7.10 -13.26
C PRO A 36 -11.44 -7.23 -11.94
N ALA A 37 -11.63 -6.09 -11.27
CA ALA A 37 -12.52 -5.93 -10.12
C ALA A 37 -14.00 -6.12 -10.53
N PRO A 38 -14.87 -6.60 -9.63
CA PRO A 38 -16.24 -6.95 -9.95
C PRO A 38 -17.11 -5.72 -10.27
N ALA A 39 -17.90 -5.87 -11.33
CA ALA A 39 -18.81 -4.90 -11.90
C ALA A 39 -19.78 -4.33 -10.86
N ARG A 40 -19.75 -3.01 -10.69
CA ARG A 40 -20.89 -2.25 -10.14
C ARG A 40 -21.88 -1.99 -11.27
N THR A 41 -23.12 -2.35 -11.02
CA THR A 41 -24.29 -2.24 -11.89
C THR A 41 -24.48 -0.83 -12.47
N PRO A 42 -24.82 -0.70 -13.77
CA PRO A 42 -25.27 0.57 -14.33
C PRO A 42 -26.71 0.83 -13.87
N ILE A 43 -26.91 1.96 -13.17
CA ILE A 43 -28.24 2.49 -12.91
C ILE A 43 -28.74 3.09 -14.22
N ASP A 44 -29.68 2.38 -14.81
CA ASP A 44 -30.46 2.72 -15.98
C ASP A 44 -31.30 3.98 -15.70
N ARG A 45 -30.76 5.15 -16.06
CA ARG A 45 -31.54 6.40 -16.06
C ARG A 45 -32.17 6.54 -17.44
N GLN A 46 -33.46 6.26 -17.50
CA GLN A 46 -34.28 6.41 -18.69
C GLN A 46 -34.18 7.83 -19.27
N PRO A 47 -34.18 7.98 -20.61
CA PRO A 47 -34.32 9.27 -21.26
C PRO A 47 -35.74 9.82 -21.03
N ILE A 48 -35.83 11.02 -20.45
CA ILE A 48 -37.07 11.78 -20.34
C ILE A 48 -37.48 12.19 -21.76
N VAL A 49 -38.58 11.61 -22.25
CA VAL A 49 -39.19 11.98 -23.53
C VAL A 49 -39.83 13.37 -23.40
N PRO A 50 -39.53 14.34 -24.29
CA PRO A 50 -40.16 15.65 -24.25
C PRO A 50 -41.66 15.56 -24.60
N PRO A 51 -42.52 16.41 -24.01
CA PRO A 51 -43.95 16.39 -24.29
C PRO A 51 -44.22 16.76 -25.75
N GLN A 52 -44.90 15.87 -26.46
CA GLN A 52 -45.40 16.08 -27.81
C GLN A 52 -46.44 17.20 -27.80
N VAL A 53 -46.11 18.29 -28.49
CA VAL A 53 -47.02 19.41 -28.77
C VAL A 53 -48.18 18.91 -29.65
N THR A 54 -49.35 18.75 -29.05
CA THR A 54 -50.60 18.50 -29.77
C THR A 54 -50.99 19.74 -30.57
N LYS A 55 -50.76 19.70 -31.88
CA LYS A 55 -51.29 20.67 -32.85
C LYS A 55 -52.83 20.68 -32.80
N PRO A 56 -53.51 21.84 -32.83
CA PRO A 56 -54.94 21.88 -33.05
C PRO A 56 -55.25 21.54 -34.51
N ARG A 57 -56.25 20.66 -34.64
CA ARG A 57 -56.78 20.07 -35.86
C ARG A 57 -57.50 21.17 -36.66
N LYS A 58 -57.00 21.50 -37.85
CA LYS A 58 -57.78 22.16 -38.91
C LYS A 58 -58.86 21.19 -39.38
N SER A 59 -60.15 21.53 -39.21
CA SER A 59 -61.29 20.94 -39.91
C SER A 59 -61.95 22.06 -40.73
N CYS A 60 -61.81 22.01 -42.06
CA CYS A 60 -62.84 21.58 -43.02
C CYS A 60 -63.98 22.60 -43.15
N HIS A 61 -63.97 23.36 -44.24
CA HIS A 61 -64.81 23.14 -45.44
C HIS A 61 -66.24 23.65 -45.20
N SER A 62 -66.59 24.84 -45.72
CA SER A 62 -67.07 25.03 -47.10
C SER A 62 -68.30 24.16 -47.38
N ASP A 63 -69.43 24.46 -46.75
CA ASP A 63 -70.73 24.00 -47.22
C ASP A 63 -71.40 25.09 -48.07
N ARG A 64 -71.28 24.84 -49.37
CA ARG A 64 -71.92 25.48 -50.49
C ARG A 64 -73.04 24.53 -50.92
N ARG A 65 -74.30 24.91 -50.70
CA ARG A 65 -75.40 24.69 -51.66
C ARG A 65 -76.73 25.29 -51.18
N ASP A 66 -77.20 26.22 -52.00
CA ASP A 66 -78.55 26.35 -52.58
C ASP A 66 -79.67 25.57 -51.92
N LEU A 67 -80.78 26.26 -51.62
CA LEU A 67 -82.14 25.87 -51.97
C LEU A 67 -83.11 27.08 -51.88
N ASN A 68 -83.74 27.35 -53.02
CA ASN A 68 -85.16 27.72 -53.21
C ASN A 68 -85.67 29.15 -52.93
N ARG A 69 -85.60 29.95 -54.01
CA ARG A 69 -86.74 30.49 -54.77
C ARG A 69 -88.15 30.17 -54.20
N ILE A 70 -88.75 31.12 -53.49
CA ILE A 70 -90.21 31.35 -53.49
C ILE A 70 -90.48 32.85 -53.58
N GLN A 71 -91.41 33.18 -54.48
CA GLN A 71 -91.80 34.49 -54.97
C GLN A 71 -93.12 34.93 -54.30
N LYS A 72 -93.25 36.24 -54.10
CA LYS A 72 -94.48 37.06 -53.91
C LYS A 72 -95.20 37.05 -52.56
N ASN A 73 -95.26 38.26 -51.97
CA ASN A 73 -96.43 39.07 -51.55
C ASN A 73 -95.84 40.29 -50.80
N GLN A 74 -95.58 41.45 -51.41
CA GLN A 74 -96.51 42.52 -51.78
C GLN A 74 -97.54 42.88 -50.70
N GLU A 75 -97.07 43.31 -49.51
CA GLU A 75 -97.73 44.26 -48.61
C GLU A 75 -96.79 44.54 -47.42
N ASN A 76 -96.41 45.82 -47.21
CA ASN A 76 -95.84 46.45 -45.99
C ASN A 76 -94.65 47.42 -46.22
N GLU A 77 -94.84 48.42 -47.08
CA GLU A 77 -93.90 49.56 -47.28
C GLU A 77 -93.88 50.60 -46.14
N ARG A 78 -94.44 50.31 -44.96
CA ARG A 78 -94.40 51.24 -43.79
C ARG A 78 -93.82 50.66 -42.50
N GLN A 79 -93.42 49.38 -42.50
CA GLN A 79 -92.71 48.74 -41.36
C GLN A 79 -91.26 48.36 -41.69
N GLN A 80 -90.81 48.47 -42.94
CA GLN A 80 -89.44 48.16 -43.35
C GLN A 80 -88.43 49.20 -42.87
N ASP A 81 -88.78 50.49 -42.84
CA ASP A 81 -87.87 51.55 -42.40
C ASP A 81 -87.48 51.40 -40.92
N SER A 82 -88.43 51.01 -40.06
CA SER A 82 -88.18 50.80 -38.62
C SER A 82 -87.44 49.49 -38.33
N ARG A 83 -87.56 48.49 -39.21
CA ARG A 83 -86.85 47.20 -39.08
C ARG A 83 -85.42 47.28 -39.62
N ALA A 84 -85.20 48.09 -40.66
CA ALA A 84 -83.87 48.44 -41.17
C ALA A 84 -83.09 49.27 -40.15
N GLU A 85 -83.70 50.29 -39.54
CA GLU A 85 -83.07 51.07 -38.45
C GLU A 85 -82.66 50.21 -37.25
N LEU A 86 -83.48 49.21 -36.89
CA LEU A 86 -83.16 48.27 -35.82
C LEU A 86 -82.00 47.33 -36.20
N ALA A 87 -81.95 46.88 -37.45
CA ALA A 87 -80.85 46.07 -37.96
C ALA A 87 -79.53 46.85 -38.03
N ASP A 88 -79.59 48.13 -38.39
CA ASP A 88 -78.44 49.03 -38.41
C ASP A 88 -77.91 49.30 -37.00
N LYS A 89 -78.79 49.60 -36.03
CA LYS A 89 -78.41 49.76 -34.61
C LYS A 89 -77.81 48.48 -34.01
N PHE A 90 -78.36 47.31 -34.37
CA PHE A 90 -77.78 46.03 -33.96
C PHE A 90 -76.39 45.81 -34.58
N SER A 91 -76.23 46.15 -35.86
CA SER A 91 -74.95 46.02 -36.57
C SER A 91 -73.90 46.96 -35.99
N GLU A 92 -74.27 48.20 -35.66
CA GLU A 92 -73.41 49.18 -35.00
C GLU A 92 -73.02 48.73 -33.58
N SER A 93 -73.96 48.20 -32.80
CA SER A 93 -73.67 47.64 -31.47
C SER A 93 -72.75 46.40 -31.56
N LEU A 94 -72.93 45.56 -32.57
CA LEU A 94 -72.06 44.41 -32.83
C LEU A 94 -70.64 44.86 -33.20
N GLU A 95 -70.51 45.91 -34.01
CA GLU A 95 -69.22 46.42 -34.42
C GLU A 95 -68.49 47.10 -33.24
N GLN A 96 -69.20 47.89 -32.44
CA GLN A 96 -68.67 48.42 -31.18
C GLN A 96 -68.23 47.30 -30.23
N TYR A 97 -69.00 46.22 -30.11
CA TYR A 97 -68.62 45.06 -29.31
C TYR A 97 -67.37 44.38 -29.86
N ARG A 98 -67.27 44.18 -31.19
CA ARG A 98 -66.07 43.62 -31.84
C ARG A 98 -64.84 44.49 -31.61
N GLU A 99 -64.98 45.80 -31.72
CA GLU A 99 -63.89 46.76 -31.53
C GLU A 99 -63.44 46.81 -30.07
N THR A 100 -64.39 46.75 -29.12
CA THR A 100 -64.10 46.63 -27.69
C THR A 100 -63.40 45.31 -27.38
N LEU A 101 -63.85 44.20 -27.97
CA LEU A 101 -63.23 42.89 -27.76
C LEU A 101 -61.84 42.83 -28.41
N HIS A 102 -61.65 43.41 -29.59
CA HIS A 102 -60.35 43.51 -30.24
C HIS A 102 -59.37 44.39 -29.48
N SER A 103 -59.80 45.56 -29.01
CA SER A 103 -58.96 46.44 -28.18
C SER A 103 -58.60 45.77 -26.86
N GLN A 104 -59.56 45.13 -26.17
CA GLN A 104 -59.32 44.42 -24.92
C GLN A 104 -58.39 43.21 -25.11
N ALA A 105 -58.62 42.41 -26.14
CA ALA A 105 -57.76 41.28 -26.48
C ALA A 105 -56.36 41.74 -26.88
N GLY A 106 -56.25 42.81 -27.67
CA GLY A 106 -54.98 43.41 -28.07
C GLY A 106 -54.20 43.96 -26.88
N SER A 107 -54.86 44.70 -25.98
CA SER A 107 -54.22 45.20 -24.75
C SER A 107 -53.82 44.07 -23.81
N GLY A 108 -54.65 43.03 -23.69
CA GLY A 108 -54.36 41.87 -22.85
C GLY A 108 -53.18 41.06 -23.38
N LEU A 109 -53.13 40.83 -24.69
CA LEU A 109 -52.06 40.10 -25.34
C LEU A 109 -50.73 40.87 -25.26
N ASN A 110 -50.75 42.18 -25.51
CA ASN A 110 -49.56 43.03 -25.34
C ASN A 110 -49.08 43.06 -23.88
N ALA A 111 -49.99 43.09 -22.90
CA ALA A 111 -49.59 43.05 -21.49
C ALA A 111 -48.93 41.71 -21.12
N ILE A 112 -49.45 40.59 -21.63
CA ILE A 112 -48.87 39.26 -21.43
C ILE A 112 -47.49 39.17 -22.10
N GLU A 113 -47.37 39.66 -23.34
CA GLU A 113 -46.11 39.67 -24.08
C GLU A 113 -45.03 40.50 -23.37
N ASN A 114 -45.38 41.69 -22.89
CA ASN A 114 -44.46 42.56 -22.15
C ASN A 114 -44.02 41.92 -20.82
N ASN A 115 -44.93 41.30 -20.09
CA ASN A 115 -44.60 40.59 -18.85
C ASN A 115 -43.67 39.40 -19.11
N LEU A 116 -43.96 38.58 -20.13
CA LEU A 116 -43.12 37.45 -20.51
C LEU A 116 -41.72 37.91 -20.95
N THR A 117 -41.64 38.98 -21.73
CA THR A 117 -40.37 39.55 -22.18
C THR A 117 -39.54 40.02 -20.99
N ARG A 118 -40.16 40.74 -20.05
CA ARG A 118 -39.49 41.17 -18.82
C ARG A 118 -39.02 39.99 -17.95
N ASP A 119 -39.87 38.98 -17.77
CA ASP A 119 -39.53 37.81 -16.96
C ASP A 119 -38.39 37.00 -17.62
N LEU A 120 -38.34 36.94 -18.96
CA LEU A 120 -37.23 36.34 -19.71
C LEU A 120 -35.92 37.14 -19.59
N GLU A 121 -35.99 38.48 -19.63
CA GLU A 121 -34.83 39.34 -19.40
C GLU A 121 -34.29 39.20 -17.98
N GLU A 122 -35.17 39.17 -16.98
CA GLU A 122 -34.79 38.93 -15.58
C GLU A 122 -34.12 37.56 -15.41
N LEU A 123 -34.69 36.51 -16.01
CA LEU A 123 -34.11 35.17 -16.00
C LEU A 123 -32.72 35.15 -16.66
N ALA A 124 -32.55 35.84 -17.80
CA ALA A 124 -31.27 35.92 -18.48
C ALA A 124 -30.19 36.58 -17.61
N VAL A 125 -30.52 37.70 -16.96
CA VAL A 125 -29.61 38.37 -16.02
C VAL A 125 -29.26 37.48 -14.83
N ASN A 126 -30.25 36.74 -14.30
CA ASN A 126 -30.03 35.86 -13.16
C ASN A 126 -29.15 34.65 -13.52
N VAL A 127 -29.36 34.06 -14.70
CA VAL A 127 -28.51 32.96 -15.21
C VAL A 127 -27.07 33.43 -15.41
N GLU A 128 -26.86 34.61 -16.00
CA GLU A 128 -25.53 35.19 -16.18
C GLU A 128 -24.83 35.43 -14.83
N ALA A 129 -25.55 36.00 -13.85
CA ALA A 129 -25.03 36.19 -12.50
C ALA A 129 -24.64 34.86 -11.82
N HIS A 130 -25.39 33.79 -12.07
CA HIS A 130 -25.05 32.45 -11.60
C HIS A 130 -23.79 31.90 -12.25
N PHE A 131 -23.60 32.09 -13.55
CA PHE A 131 -22.37 31.69 -14.24
C PHE A 131 -21.14 32.47 -13.74
N GLN A 132 -21.29 33.75 -13.46
CA GLN A 132 -20.20 34.56 -12.88
C GLN A 132 -19.81 34.05 -11.49
N LYS A 133 -20.78 33.81 -10.59
CA LYS A 133 -20.52 33.20 -9.28
C LYS A 133 -19.88 31.82 -9.39
N LEU A 134 -20.31 31.01 -10.36
CA LEU A 134 -19.72 29.70 -10.60
C LEU A 134 -18.27 29.82 -11.10
N GLY A 135 -17.97 30.84 -11.89
CA GLY A 135 -16.61 31.20 -12.30
C GLY A 135 -15.73 31.57 -11.11
N GLU A 136 -16.22 32.42 -10.20
CA GLU A 136 -15.51 32.82 -8.98
C GLU A 136 -15.18 31.63 -8.06
N ILE A 137 -16.10 30.66 -7.96
CA ILE A 137 -15.89 29.44 -7.16
C ILE A 137 -15.01 28.43 -7.91
N GLY A 138 -15.11 28.41 -9.24
CA GLY A 138 -14.36 27.49 -10.11
C GLY A 138 -12.89 27.87 -10.29
N GLU A 139 -12.56 29.17 -10.28
CA GLU A 139 -11.19 29.66 -10.49
C GLU A 139 -10.18 29.11 -9.45
N PRO A 140 -10.47 29.08 -8.12
CA PRO A 140 -9.60 28.45 -7.14
C PRO A 140 -9.43 26.95 -7.37
N LEU A 141 -10.46 26.26 -7.86
CA LEU A 141 -10.45 24.82 -8.12
C LEU A 141 -9.70 24.45 -9.41
N GLN A 142 -9.58 25.39 -10.35
CA GLN A 142 -8.79 25.23 -11.56
C GLN A 142 -7.29 25.42 -11.33
N LYS A 143 -6.87 25.91 -10.15
CA LYS A 143 -5.45 26.05 -9.84
C LYS A 143 -4.80 24.66 -9.83
N PRO A 144 -3.78 24.44 -10.67
CA PRO A 144 -3.08 23.16 -10.68
C PRO A 144 -2.37 22.94 -9.35
N PHE A 145 -2.27 21.69 -8.93
CA PHE A 145 -1.61 21.24 -7.69
C PHE A 145 -0.15 21.73 -7.53
N VAL A 146 0.47 22.16 -8.63
CA VAL A 146 1.81 22.76 -8.71
C VAL A 146 1.87 24.15 -8.08
N ALA A 147 0.77 24.90 -8.12
CA ALA A 147 0.63 26.25 -7.56
C ALA A 147 0.01 26.25 -6.16
N GLU A 148 -0.38 25.07 -5.65
CA GLU A 148 -0.93 24.93 -4.31
C GLU A 148 0.20 24.93 -3.29
N ALA A 149 0.19 25.92 -2.41
CA ALA A 149 1.18 26.08 -1.37
C ALA A 149 0.52 25.93 -0.01
N LEU A 150 1.13 25.11 0.84
CA LEU A 150 0.69 24.94 2.21
C LEU A 150 1.43 25.95 3.08
N THR A 151 0.68 26.85 3.70
CA THR A 151 1.23 27.73 4.74
C THR A 151 1.27 26.94 6.04
N LYS A 152 2.46 26.47 6.42
CA LYS A 152 2.64 25.86 7.74
C LYS A 152 2.74 26.97 8.76
N ALA A 153 1.68 27.19 9.53
CA ALA A 153 1.75 28.00 10.73
C ALA A 153 2.51 27.20 11.80
N GLU A 154 3.75 27.57 12.09
CA GLU A 154 4.39 27.08 13.32
C GLU A 154 3.70 27.72 14.52
N PRO A 155 3.34 26.95 15.56
CA PRO A 155 2.86 27.50 16.80
C PRO A 155 4.03 28.21 17.50
N ASP A 156 4.10 29.53 17.30
CA ASP A 156 5.13 30.35 17.92
C ASP A 156 4.95 30.35 19.44
N THR A 157 5.98 29.92 20.16
CA THR A 157 6.02 29.96 21.62
C THR A 157 6.52 31.33 22.12
N ASP A 158 7.04 32.19 21.23
CA ASP A 158 7.51 33.53 21.58
C ASP A 158 7.09 34.55 20.50
N ALA A 159 6.54 35.68 20.94
CA ALA A 159 5.79 36.67 20.15
C ALA A 159 6.62 37.52 19.16
N SER A 160 7.57 36.92 18.45
CA SER A 160 8.50 37.61 17.55
C SER A 160 8.45 36.98 16.14
N ALA A 161 7.43 37.40 15.39
CA ALA A 161 7.24 37.15 13.96
C ALA A 161 7.13 35.67 13.57
N ALA A 162 5.87 35.17 13.57
CA ALA A 162 5.49 33.89 13.00
C ALA A 162 6.06 33.76 11.58
N ARG A 163 7.12 32.98 11.43
CA ARG A 163 7.72 32.70 10.13
C ARG A 163 6.83 31.70 9.41
N THR A 164 5.83 32.21 8.69
CA THR A 164 5.05 31.41 7.75
C THR A 164 5.98 30.90 6.65
N HIS A 165 6.31 29.62 6.71
CA HIS A 165 7.00 28.93 5.62
C HIS A 165 5.94 28.41 4.66
N GLU A 166 5.86 29.05 3.51
CA GLU A 166 5.06 28.57 2.39
C GLU A 166 5.84 27.44 1.71
N VAL A 167 5.35 26.21 1.85
CA VAL A 167 5.95 25.04 1.21
C VAL A 167 5.04 24.63 0.07
N LEU A 168 5.56 24.61 -1.15
CA LEU A 168 4.83 24.11 -2.30
C LEU A 168 4.45 22.65 -2.05
N LEU A 169 3.18 22.32 -2.25
CA LEU A 169 2.66 20.98 -1.97
C LEU A 169 3.40 19.92 -2.81
N GLN A 170 3.72 20.27 -4.05
CA GLN A 170 4.52 19.41 -4.95
C GLN A 170 5.89 19.05 -4.34
N ASP A 171 6.59 20.02 -3.75
CA ASP A 171 7.90 19.80 -3.15
C ASP A 171 7.78 18.84 -1.97
N SER A 172 6.80 19.07 -1.08
CA SER A 172 6.55 18.19 0.07
C SER A 172 6.21 16.75 -0.34
N VAL A 173 5.41 16.56 -1.39
CA VAL A 173 5.05 15.23 -1.92
C VAL A 173 6.28 14.55 -2.52
N SER A 174 7.15 15.31 -3.18
CA SER A 174 8.40 14.79 -3.74
C SER A 174 9.39 14.38 -2.66
N GLU A 175 9.54 15.18 -1.59
CA GLU A 175 10.36 14.87 -0.43
C GLU A 175 9.84 13.64 0.31
N PHE A 176 8.53 13.56 0.52
CA PHE A 176 7.91 12.39 1.13
C PHE A 176 8.15 11.13 0.29
N ARG A 177 8.01 11.21 -1.03
CA ARG A 177 8.27 10.06 -1.92
C ARG A 177 9.73 9.62 -1.83
N LYS A 178 10.66 10.57 -1.84
CA LYS A 178 12.10 10.30 -1.69
C LYS A 178 12.41 9.65 -0.34
N LEU A 179 11.83 10.19 0.74
CA LEU A 179 11.97 9.62 2.08
C LEU A 179 11.41 8.20 2.14
N ASN A 180 10.24 7.96 1.55
CA ASN A 180 9.62 6.65 1.52
C ASN A 180 10.45 5.64 0.73
N GLU A 181 11.05 6.05 -0.39
CA GLU A 181 11.98 5.22 -1.15
C GLU A 181 13.26 4.90 -0.34
N GLU A 182 13.85 5.89 0.32
CA GLU A 182 15.01 5.70 1.18
C GLU A 182 14.71 4.73 2.34
N LYS A 183 13.61 4.96 3.08
CA LYS A 183 13.19 4.08 4.18
C LYS A 183 12.81 2.70 3.69
N GLY A 184 12.15 2.59 2.54
CA GLY A 184 11.86 1.31 1.90
C GLY A 184 13.13 0.52 1.56
N ASN A 185 14.18 1.18 1.09
CA ASN A 185 15.46 0.54 0.81
C ASN A 185 16.18 0.09 2.09
N ILE A 186 16.14 0.90 3.16
CA ILE A 186 16.69 0.52 4.47
C ILE A 186 15.96 -0.70 5.03
N LEU A 187 14.63 -0.74 4.97
CA LEU A 187 13.84 -1.88 5.43
C LEU A 187 14.14 -3.15 4.64
N ARG A 188 14.28 -3.05 3.32
CA ARG A 188 14.67 -4.19 2.49
C ARG A 188 16.04 -4.73 2.90
N ARG A 189 17.01 -3.85 3.09
CA ARG A 189 18.35 -4.24 3.55
C ARG A 189 18.33 -4.90 4.93
N LEU A 190 17.61 -4.32 5.89
CA LEU A 190 17.50 -4.90 7.24
C LEU A 190 16.81 -6.27 7.21
N TRP A 191 15.87 -6.45 6.29
CA TRP A 191 15.22 -7.74 6.08
C TRP A 191 16.20 -8.79 5.54
N GLU A 192 17.01 -8.43 4.54
CA GLU A 192 18.08 -9.28 4.01
C GLU A 192 19.11 -9.64 5.10
N GLU A 193 19.58 -8.64 5.88
CA GLU A 193 20.51 -8.88 7.00
C GLU A 193 19.91 -9.79 8.09
N TRP A 194 18.60 -9.68 8.35
CA TRP A 194 17.91 -10.55 9.29
C TRP A 194 17.81 -11.99 8.79
N GLU A 195 17.49 -12.19 7.50
CA GLU A 195 17.49 -13.51 6.87
C GLU A 195 18.88 -14.16 6.89
N ASP A 196 19.92 -13.38 6.60
CA ASP A 196 21.32 -13.83 6.68
C ASP A 196 21.67 -14.33 8.08
N ALA A 197 21.31 -13.56 9.12
CA ALA A 197 21.53 -13.96 10.50
C ALA A 197 20.76 -15.23 10.89
N GLN A 198 19.53 -15.40 10.41
CA GLN A 198 18.77 -16.64 10.62
C GLN A 198 19.46 -17.84 9.97
N PHE A 199 19.98 -17.68 8.76
CA PHE A 199 20.71 -18.75 8.06
C PHE A 199 22.00 -19.12 8.79
N GLU A 200 22.74 -18.13 9.30
CA GLU A 200 23.94 -18.36 10.11
C GLU A 200 23.61 -19.11 11.41
N ILE A 201 22.55 -18.74 12.11
CA ILE A 201 22.10 -19.46 13.32
C ILE A 201 21.73 -20.91 13.00
N MET A 202 21.01 -21.15 11.90
CA MET A 202 20.66 -22.52 11.49
C MET A 202 21.89 -23.33 11.07
N SER A 203 22.82 -22.71 10.35
CA SER A 203 24.11 -23.31 9.98
C SER A 203 24.89 -23.72 11.23
N LEU A 204 25.03 -22.82 12.20
CA LEU A 204 25.71 -23.11 13.47
C LEU A 204 25.01 -24.23 14.25
N ALA A 205 23.67 -24.25 14.26
CA ALA A 205 22.93 -25.32 14.89
C ALA A 205 23.25 -26.67 14.23
N VAL A 206 23.27 -26.75 12.89
CA VAL A 206 23.64 -27.98 12.17
C VAL A 206 25.07 -28.39 12.45
N GLU A 207 25.99 -27.43 12.49
CA GLU A 207 27.40 -27.68 12.83
C GLU A 207 27.58 -28.24 14.25
N LEU A 208 26.72 -27.87 15.20
CA LEU A 208 26.81 -28.32 16.59
C LEU A 208 26.04 -29.61 16.88
N PHE A 209 24.85 -29.76 16.32
CA PHE A 209 23.91 -30.83 16.68
C PHE A 209 23.75 -31.88 15.59
N GLY A 210 24.28 -31.64 14.40
CA GLY A 210 24.02 -32.44 13.21
C GLY A 210 22.66 -32.12 12.59
N LYS A 211 22.54 -32.42 11.30
CA LYS A 211 21.36 -32.13 10.48
C LYS A 211 20.09 -32.86 10.95
N ASP A 212 20.24 -34.13 11.36
CA ASP A 212 19.12 -34.98 11.76
C ASP A 212 18.45 -34.52 13.06
N SER A 213 19.17 -33.76 13.89
CA SER A 213 18.68 -33.23 15.16
C SER A 213 17.80 -31.99 14.99
N ILE A 214 17.77 -31.39 13.80
CA ILE A 214 17.13 -30.09 13.56
C ILE A 214 16.00 -30.24 12.56
N SER A 215 14.78 -30.35 13.08
CA SER A 215 13.58 -30.22 12.26
C SER A 215 13.26 -28.75 12.05
N VAL A 216 13.69 -28.16 10.94
CA VAL A 216 13.33 -26.78 10.60
C VAL A 216 11.88 -26.75 10.09
N VAL A 217 10.94 -26.54 11.01
CA VAL A 217 9.50 -26.44 10.70
C VAL A 217 9.21 -25.29 9.70
N GLN A 218 10.00 -24.21 9.72
CA GLN A 218 9.84 -23.07 8.82
C GLN A 218 10.22 -23.36 7.36
N LEU A 219 11.12 -24.32 7.11
CA LEU A 219 11.56 -24.71 5.76
C LEU A 219 10.45 -25.42 4.97
N GLN A 220 9.47 -26.02 5.66
CA GLN A 220 8.34 -26.70 5.03
C GLN A 220 7.20 -25.74 4.65
N ILE A 221 7.17 -24.54 5.23
CA ILE A 221 6.07 -23.57 5.07
C ILE A 221 6.44 -22.56 3.99
N GLY A 222 6.78 -23.05 2.79
CA GLY A 222 6.61 -22.44 1.46
C GLY A 222 6.89 -20.95 1.17
N ASN A 223 7.43 -20.16 2.08
CA ASN A 223 7.56 -18.70 1.93
C ASN A 223 8.99 -18.21 1.68
N ILE A 224 9.93 -19.13 1.44
CA ILE A 224 11.31 -18.79 1.08
C ILE A 224 11.33 -18.41 -0.40
N GLY A 225 11.89 -17.24 -0.72
CA GLY A 225 11.98 -16.74 -2.08
C GLY A 225 12.86 -17.63 -2.97
N PRO A 226 12.65 -17.61 -4.30
CA PRO A 226 13.53 -18.31 -5.23
C PRO A 226 14.96 -17.76 -5.10
N GLY A 227 15.94 -18.64 -4.86
CA GLY A 227 17.34 -18.31 -4.61
C GLY A 227 17.75 -18.31 -3.13
N GLN A 228 16.85 -17.94 -2.21
CA GLN A 228 17.12 -18.04 -0.76
C GLN A 228 17.22 -19.51 -0.32
N GLN A 229 16.38 -20.36 -0.89
CA GLN A 229 16.39 -21.80 -0.59
C GLN A 229 17.71 -22.46 -1.00
N GLU A 230 18.26 -22.09 -2.15
CA GLU A 230 19.55 -22.59 -2.64
C GLU A 230 20.69 -22.13 -1.72
N ARG A 231 20.68 -20.84 -1.34
CA ARG A 231 21.67 -20.28 -0.42
C ARG A 231 21.65 -20.97 0.95
N LEU A 232 20.45 -21.25 1.46
CA LEU A 232 20.29 -21.98 2.71
C LEU A 232 20.78 -23.43 2.58
N ASP A 233 20.42 -24.14 1.52
CA ASP A 233 20.88 -25.51 1.27
C ASP A 233 22.41 -25.59 1.17
N ASP A 234 23.05 -24.64 0.50
CA ASP A 234 24.51 -24.58 0.41
C ASP A 234 25.17 -24.32 1.77
N MET A 235 24.63 -23.38 2.58
CA MET A 235 25.12 -23.16 3.95
C MET A 235 24.96 -24.42 4.81
N LEU A 236 23.81 -25.10 4.73
CA LEU A 236 23.56 -26.32 5.50
C LEU A 236 24.50 -27.46 5.10
N LYS A 237 24.85 -27.60 3.80
CA LYS A 237 25.84 -28.59 3.36
C LYS A 237 27.23 -28.32 3.94
N VAL A 238 27.64 -27.05 3.97
CA VAL A 238 28.92 -26.65 4.57
C VAL A 238 28.94 -26.96 6.06
N ALA A 239 27.86 -26.64 6.78
CA ALA A 239 27.72 -26.94 8.20
C ALA A 239 27.69 -28.46 8.48
N GLU A 240 27.01 -29.24 7.66
CA GLU A 240 26.95 -30.69 7.75
C GLU A 240 28.34 -31.31 7.59
N HIS A 241 29.12 -30.84 6.63
CA HIS A 241 30.52 -31.27 6.49
C HIS A 241 31.36 -30.92 7.72
N ALA A 242 31.22 -29.71 8.28
CA ALA A 242 31.95 -29.29 9.47
C ALA A 242 31.58 -30.14 10.70
N TYR A 243 30.29 -30.46 10.87
CA TYR A 243 29.83 -31.39 11.92
C TYR A 243 30.46 -32.77 11.76
N ASP A 244 30.41 -33.34 10.55
CA ASP A 244 30.98 -34.66 10.26
C ASP A 244 32.49 -34.72 10.54
N GLU A 245 33.22 -33.67 10.15
CA GLU A 245 34.65 -33.54 10.41
C GLU A 245 34.96 -33.46 11.90
N SER A 246 34.27 -32.56 12.64
CA SER A 246 34.41 -32.46 14.09
C SER A 246 34.07 -33.77 14.80
N HIS A 247 33.06 -34.48 14.32
CA HIS A 247 32.63 -35.74 14.91
C HIS A 247 33.66 -36.86 14.68
N ARG A 248 34.31 -36.89 13.51
CA ARG A 248 35.44 -37.80 13.22
C ARG A 248 36.64 -37.48 14.09
N ASP A 249 37.05 -36.21 14.18
CA ASP A 249 38.18 -35.80 15.02
C ASP A 249 37.94 -36.19 16.49
N HIS A 250 36.72 -36.04 16.98
CA HIS A 250 36.38 -36.44 18.34
C HIS A 250 36.41 -37.97 18.53
N ALA A 251 36.02 -38.74 17.51
CA ALA A 251 36.11 -40.19 17.53
C ALA A 251 37.58 -40.67 17.55
N ASP A 252 38.43 -40.08 16.70
CA ASP A 252 39.86 -40.37 16.63
C ASP A 252 40.55 -40.03 17.95
N PHE A 253 40.29 -38.84 18.51
CA PHE A 253 40.81 -38.46 19.82
C PHE A 253 40.38 -39.42 20.95
N ARG A 254 39.13 -39.89 20.94
CA ARG A 254 38.67 -40.89 21.92
C ARG A 254 39.40 -42.22 21.76
N GLN A 255 39.71 -42.63 20.53
CA GLN A 255 40.48 -43.83 20.27
C GLN A 255 41.93 -43.67 20.77
N ASP A 256 42.54 -42.51 20.56
CA ASP A 256 43.87 -42.20 21.07
C ASP A 256 43.92 -42.21 22.60
N LEU A 257 42.91 -41.63 23.26
CA LEU A 257 42.79 -41.67 24.73
C LEU A 257 42.69 -43.10 25.27
N ARG A 258 41.91 -43.97 24.62
CA ARG A 258 41.83 -45.39 25.03
C ARG A 258 43.17 -46.09 24.86
N SER A 259 43.83 -45.86 23.72
CA SER A 259 45.16 -46.42 23.44
C SER A 259 46.21 -45.95 24.46
N PHE A 260 46.13 -44.68 24.86
CA PHE A 260 46.96 -44.11 25.91
C PHE A 260 46.68 -44.72 27.29
N GLU A 261 45.41 -44.86 27.66
CA GLU A 261 45.00 -45.51 28.91
C GLU A 261 45.50 -46.95 29.00
N GLU A 262 45.36 -47.73 27.92
CA GLU A 262 45.89 -49.10 27.82
C GLU A 262 47.42 -49.13 27.98
N SER A 263 48.14 -48.24 27.30
CA SER A 263 49.59 -48.11 27.40
C SER A 263 50.03 -47.76 28.84
N MET A 264 49.36 -46.82 29.48
CA MET A 264 49.62 -46.46 30.87
C MET A 264 49.34 -47.64 31.82
N GLY A 265 48.28 -48.40 31.58
CA GLY A 265 47.99 -49.63 32.31
C GLY A 265 49.11 -50.67 32.18
N GLN A 266 49.65 -50.86 30.97
CA GLN A 266 50.80 -51.75 30.74
C GLN A 266 52.06 -51.26 31.46
N ILE A 267 52.36 -49.96 31.42
CA ILE A 267 53.51 -49.36 32.11
C ILE A 267 53.37 -49.54 33.62
N SER A 268 52.19 -49.27 34.18
CA SER A 268 51.89 -49.45 35.60
C SER A 268 52.08 -50.90 36.04
N ASN A 269 51.57 -51.86 35.25
CA ASN A 269 51.74 -53.30 35.52
C ASN A 269 53.22 -53.73 35.45
N LYS A 270 53.97 -53.25 34.46
CA LYS A 270 55.42 -53.50 34.36
C LYS A 270 56.16 -52.92 35.56
N ALA A 271 55.88 -51.66 35.93
CA ALA A 271 56.49 -51.01 37.08
C ALA A 271 56.17 -51.76 38.39
N LYS A 272 54.92 -52.18 38.60
CA LYS A 272 54.53 -53.00 39.76
C LYS A 272 55.26 -54.33 39.80
N LYS A 273 55.38 -55.01 38.65
CA LYS A 273 56.13 -56.26 38.53
C LYS A 273 57.60 -56.05 38.87
N THR A 274 58.26 -55.06 38.27
CA THR A 274 59.67 -54.73 38.55
C THR A 274 59.89 -54.31 39.99
N ALA A 275 58.99 -53.51 40.58
CA ALA A 275 59.08 -53.13 42.00
C ALA A 275 58.97 -54.35 42.92
N LYS A 276 58.07 -55.30 42.61
CA LYS A 276 57.96 -56.57 43.33
C LYS A 276 59.24 -57.41 43.18
N GLU A 277 59.76 -57.55 41.97
CA GLU A 277 61.02 -58.28 41.72
C GLU A 277 62.20 -57.68 42.48
N ILE A 278 62.34 -56.35 42.52
CA ILE A 278 63.36 -55.65 43.31
C ILE A 278 63.17 -55.93 44.81
N HIS A 279 61.93 -55.86 45.31
CA HIS A 279 61.62 -56.14 46.71
C HIS A 279 61.98 -57.58 47.09
N ASP A 280 61.53 -58.57 46.31
CA ASP A 280 61.79 -59.98 46.53
C ASP A 280 63.30 -60.28 46.49
N SER A 281 64.03 -59.71 45.52
CA SER A 281 65.50 -59.81 45.43
C SER A 281 66.22 -59.24 46.66
N HIS A 282 65.77 -58.08 47.17
CA HIS A 282 66.33 -57.49 48.38
C HIS A 282 66.03 -58.31 49.64
N VAL A 283 64.82 -58.88 49.76
CA VAL A 283 64.46 -59.79 50.85
C VAL A 283 65.33 -61.04 50.83
N GLN A 284 65.47 -61.68 49.66
CA GLN A 284 66.31 -62.87 49.49
C GLN A 284 67.76 -62.59 49.88
N LYS A 285 68.33 -61.46 49.40
CA LYS A 285 69.68 -61.04 49.76
C LYS A 285 69.86 -60.89 51.27
N LYS A 286 68.89 -60.28 51.96
CA LYS A 286 68.92 -60.15 53.42
C LYS A 286 68.84 -61.50 54.14
N GLU A 287 68.03 -62.44 53.64
CA GLU A 287 68.00 -63.79 54.20
C GLU A 287 69.34 -64.50 54.05
N ASP A 288 69.97 -64.39 52.88
CA ASP A 288 71.28 -64.98 52.61
C ASP A 288 72.37 -64.38 53.51
N GLU A 289 72.40 -63.05 53.66
CA GLU A 289 73.28 -62.33 54.59
C GLU A 289 73.06 -62.80 56.05
N MET A 290 71.80 -62.95 56.49
CA MET A 290 71.49 -63.47 57.83
C MET A 290 71.93 -64.92 58.03
N ARG A 291 71.76 -65.78 57.01
CA ARG A 291 72.24 -67.17 57.07
C ARG A 291 73.76 -67.21 57.18
N GLN A 292 74.48 -66.39 56.42
CA GLN A 292 75.94 -66.28 56.51
C GLN A 292 76.38 -65.84 57.90
N LEU A 293 75.77 -64.79 58.47
CA LEU A 293 76.04 -64.34 59.83
C LEU A 293 75.76 -65.44 60.87
N THR A 294 74.64 -66.14 60.74
CA THR A 294 74.27 -67.24 61.65
C THR A 294 75.32 -68.37 61.61
N ASN A 295 75.80 -68.73 60.42
CA ASN A 295 76.84 -69.74 60.26
C ASN A 295 78.18 -69.30 60.84
N LEU A 296 78.56 -68.01 60.68
CA LEU A 296 79.76 -67.45 61.31
C LEU A 296 79.67 -67.51 62.83
N ILE A 297 78.54 -67.12 63.42
CA ILE A 297 78.32 -67.20 64.87
C ILE A 297 78.40 -68.65 65.35
N ARG A 298 77.75 -69.60 64.65
CA ARG A 298 77.83 -71.04 64.98
C ARG A 298 79.26 -71.53 65.01
N LYS A 299 80.05 -71.20 63.97
CA LYS A 299 81.46 -71.59 63.88
C LYS A 299 82.30 -71.05 65.05
N ILE A 300 82.05 -69.81 65.48
CA ILE A 300 82.73 -69.22 66.64
C ILE A 300 82.32 -69.89 67.96
N THR A 301 81.11 -70.46 68.03
CA THR A 301 80.58 -71.06 69.28
C THR A 301 80.94 -72.55 69.42
N GLU A 302 81.33 -73.21 68.34
CA GLU A 302 81.72 -74.64 68.29
C GLU A 302 83.24 -74.87 68.39
N ASP A 303 84.05 -73.82 68.25
CA ASP A 303 85.49 -73.78 68.57
C ASP A 303 85.74 -73.35 70.04
#